data_AF-A0A173ZV34-F1
#
_entry.id   AF-A0A173ZV34-F1
#
_cell.length_a   1.000
_cell.length_b   1.000
_cell.length_c   1.000
_cell.angle_alpha   90.00
_cell.angle_beta   90.00
_cell.angle_gamma   90.00
#
_symmetry.space_group_name_H-M   'P 1'
#
loop_
_entity.id
_entity.type
_entity.pdbx_description
1 polymer ?
#
loop_
_entity_poly.entity_id
_entity_poly.type
_entity_poly.pdbx_seq_one_letter_code
_entity_poly.pdbx_strand_id
1 'polypeptide(L)' 'MKDNIYLVIREKDNVVVSIMMNKLDHTYSFVNLTKGHICTCKFDSIEDAIKDMEEKKDNGEIIDFINMEARI' A
#
# COMPACT_ATOMS: atom_id res chain seq x y z
N MET A 1 -9.33 2.07 14.39
CA MET A 1 -9.35 1.70 12.97
C MET A 1 -8.03 1.03 12.68
N LYS A 2 -8.02 -0.01 11.85
CA LYS A 2 -6.77 -0.53 11.30
C LYS A 2 -6.24 0.52 10.33
N ASP A 3 -4.98 0.93 10.50
CA ASP A 3 -4.30 1.92 9.68
C ASP A 3 -3.77 1.29 8.37
N ASN A 4 -3.98 -0.02 8.15
CA ASN A 4 -3.66 -0.77 6.93
C ASN A 4 -2.22 -0.48 6.47
N ILE A 5 -1.26 -0.70 7.37
CA ILE A 5 0.15 -0.37 7.16
C ILE A 5 0.91 -1.60 6.67
N TYR A 6 1.69 -1.41 5.60
CA TYR A 6 2.48 -2.43 4.95
C TYR A 6 3.93 -1.98 4.80
N LEU A 7 4.86 -2.89 5.05
CA LEU A 7 6.24 -2.76 4.60
C LEU A 7 6.33 -3.32 3.18
N VAL A 8 6.66 -2.49 2.21
CA VAL A 8 6.86 -2.88 0.80
C VAL A 8 8.36 -2.99 0.53
N ILE A 9 8.80 -4.18 0.13
CA ILE A 9 10.20 -4.52 -0.14
C ILE A 9 10.41 -4.42 -1.66
N ARG A 10 11.40 -3.63 -2.08
CA ARG A 10 11.72 -3.41 -3.50
C ARG A 10 13.23 -3.55 -3.69
N GLU A 11 13.67 -3.74 -4.93
CA GLU A 11 15.11 -3.88 -5.22
C GLU A 11 15.95 -2.69 -4.74
N LYS A 12 15.41 -1.47 -4.87
CA LYS A 12 16.14 -0.22 -4.55
C LYS A 12 16.09 0.14 -3.07
N ASP A 13 14.92 -0.03 -2.46
CA ASP A 13 14.62 0.43 -1.11
C ASP A 13 13.32 -0.16 -0.57
N ASN A 14 13.26 -0.25 0.76
CA ASN A 14 12.04 -0.60 1.48
C ASN A 14 11.28 0.66 1.85
N VAL A 15 9.96 0.64 1.71
CA VAL A 15 9.09 1.77 2.10
C VAL A 15 7.91 1.28 2.92
N VAL A 16 7.48 2.13 3.85
CA VAL A 16 6.25 1.92 4.61
C VAL A 16 5.13 2.65 3.91
N VAL A 17 4.05 1.92 3.62
CA VAL A 17 2.87 2.43 2.92
C VAL A 17 1.63 2.15 3.77
N SER A 18 0.71 3.11 3.84
CA SER A 18 -0.62 2.90 4.40
C SER A 18 -1.66 3.01 3.29
N ILE A 19 -2.74 2.21 3.37
CA ILE A 19 -3.90 2.33 2.49
C ILE A 19 -4.93 3.21 3.19
N MET A 20 -5.21 4.39 2.63
CA MET A 20 -6.10 5.39 3.23
C MET A 20 -7.22 5.79 2.29
N MET A 21 -8.43 6.00 2.85
CA MET A 21 -9.59 6.50 2.11
C MET A 21 -9.51 8.02 1.94
N ASN A 22 -9.68 8.49 0.72
CA ASN A 22 -9.92 9.89 0.39
C ASN A 22 -11.36 10.27 0.80
N LYS A 23 -11.50 11.34 1.59
CA LYS A 23 -12.80 11.78 2.11
C LYS A 23 -13.72 12.42 1.06
N LEU A 24 -13.19 12.86 -0.07
CA LEU A 24 -13.94 13.59 -1.10
C LEU A 24 -14.60 12.65 -2.11
N ASP A 25 -13.87 11.64 -2.57
CA ASP A 25 -14.33 10.70 -3.60
C ASP A 25 -14.51 9.26 -3.10
N HIS A 26 -14.25 9.02 -1.81
CA HIS A 26 -14.37 7.72 -1.15
C HIS A 26 -13.51 6.60 -1.76
N THR A 27 -12.52 6.95 -2.59
CA THR A 27 -11.53 5.99 -3.11
C THR A 27 -10.38 5.79 -2.13
N TYR A 28 -9.67 4.68 -2.24
CA TYR A 28 -8.48 4.38 -1.47
C TYR A 28 -7.21 4.64 -2.28
N SER A 29 -6.17 5.12 -1.61
CA SER A 29 -4.86 5.35 -2.22
C SER A 29 -3.76 4.87 -1.28
N PHE A 30 -2.60 4.56 -1.86
CA PHE A 30 -1.38 4.37 -1.08
C PHE A 30 -0.83 5.73 -0.59
N VAL A 31 -0.54 5.82 0.70
CA VAL A 31 0.22 6.91 1.30
C VAL A 31 1.60 6.38 1.68
N ASN A 32 2.64 6.86 1.02
CA ASN A 32 4.01 6.49 1.31
C ASN A 32 4.51 7.28 2.52
N LEU A 33 4.56 6.63 3.68
CA LEU A 33 4.95 7.23 4.96
C LEU A 33 6.46 7.50 5.03
N THR A 34 7.28 6.73 4.31
CA THR A 34 8.74 6.94 4.26
C THR A 34 9.10 8.15 3.41
N LYS A 35 8.37 8.41 2.33
CA LYS A 35 8.68 9.48 1.34
C LYS A 35 7.74 10.68 1.42
N GLY A 36 6.70 10.62 2.25
CA GLY A 36 5.77 11.73 2.48
C GLY A 36 4.94 12.12 1.26
N HIS A 37 4.55 11.17 0.39
CA HIS A 37 3.69 11.45 -0.76
C HIS A 37 2.50 10.50 -0.82
N ILE A 38 1.41 11.00 -1.41
CA ILE A 38 0.23 10.22 -1.74
C ILE A 38 0.37 9.74 -3.18
N CYS A 39 0.18 8.46 -3.42
CA CYS A 39 0.16 7.90 -4.77
C CYS A 39 -1.11 8.36 -5.50
N THR A 40 -1.02 8.57 -6.81
CA THR A 40 -2.16 8.95 -7.64
C THR A 40 -3.10 7.77 -7.95
N CYS A 41 -2.78 6.57 -7.48
CA CYS A 41 -3.66 5.41 -7.60
C CYS A 41 -4.97 5.65 -6.84
N LYS A 42 -6.04 5.08 -7.36
CA LYS A 42 -7.37 5.10 -6.75
C LYS A 42 -7.95 3.70 -6.85
N PHE A 43 -8.41 3.19 -5.72
CA PHE A 43 -9.00 1.87 -5.58
C PHE A 43 -10.40 1.99 -4.99
N ASP A 44 -11.30 1.10 -5.37
CA ASP A 44 -12.67 1.09 -4.83
C ASP A 44 -12.73 0.46 -3.43
N SER A 45 -11.75 -0.39 -3.10
CA SER A 45 -11.63 -1.08 -1.81
C SER A 45 -10.18 -1.22 -1.34
N ILE A 46 -10.01 -1.64 -0.08
CA ILE A 46 -8.68 -2.00 0.45
C ILE A 46 -8.19 -3.29 -0.21
N GLU A 47 -9.09 -4.23 -0.49
CA GLU A 47 -8.81 -5.50 -1.16
C GLU A 47 -8.23 -5.26 -2.56
N ASP A 48 -8.76 -4.29 -3.32
CA ASP A 48 -8.21 -3.93 -4.64
C ASP A 48 -6.80 -3.34 -4.53
N ALA A 49 -6.53 -2.54 -3.50
CA ALA A 49 -5.20 -2.03 -3.23
C ALA A 49 -4.21 -3.15 -2.83
N ILE A 50 -4.66 -4.17 -2.09
CA ILE A 50 -3.83 -5.34 -1.77
C ILE A 50 -3.56 -6.16 -3.05
N LYS A 51 -4.59 -6.37 -3.88
CA LYS A 51 -4.47 -7.07 -5.17
C LYS A 51 -3.46 -6.39 -6.09
N ASP A 52 -3.43 -5.06 -6.14
CA ASP A 52 -2.40 -4.30 -6.87
C ASP A 52 -0.98 -4.57 -6.35
N MET A 53 -0.78 -4.73 -5.02
CA MET A 53 0.53 -5.13 -4.48
C MET A 53 0.89 -6.57 -4.85
N GLU A 54 -0.08 -7.49 -4.87
CA GLU A 54 0.13 -8.87 -5.33
C GLU A 54 0.52 -8.90 -6.81
N GLU A 55 -0.20 -8.17 -7.67
CA GLU A 55 0.13 -8.06 -9.09
C GLU A 55 1.52 -7.45 -9.33
N LYS A 56 1.90 -6.42 -8.56
CA LYS A 56 3.25 -5.85 -8.62
C LYS A 56 4.33 -6.84 -8.18
N LYS A 57 4.02 -7.71 -7.23
CA LYS A 57 4.93 -8.78 -6.81
C LYS A 57 5.09 -9.83 -7.91
N ASP A 58 3.98 -10.27 -8.49
CA ASP A 58 3.98 -11.25 -9.59
C ASP A 58 4.69 -10.72 -10.84
N ASN A 59 4.59 -9.41 -11.10
CA ASN A 59 5.29 -8.73 -12.19
C ASN A 59 6.77 -8.42 -11.88
N GLY A 60 7.23 -8.66 -10.65
CA GLY A 60 8.60 -8.36 -10.21
C GLY A 60 8.90 -6.87 -10.00
N GLU A 61 7.88 -6.02 -9.92
CA GLU A 61 8.03 -4.58 -9.61
C GLU A 61 8.37 -4.35 -8.12
N ILE A 62 7.88 -5.25 -7.26
CA ILE A 62 8.25 -5.34 -5.84
C ILE A 62 8.69 -6.77 -5.52
N ILE A 63 9.52 -6.94 -4.50
CA ILE A 63 10.00 -8.25 -4.04
C ILE A 63 8.95 -8.91 -3.15
N ASP A 64 8.41 -8.15 -2.18
CA ASP A 64 7.39 -8.63 -1.26
C ASP A 64 6.68 -7.48 -0.55
N PHE A 65 5.61 -7.78 0.18
CA PHE A 65 4.98 -6.85 1.13
C PHE A 65 4.50 -7.57 2.39
N ILE A 66 4.62 -6.91 3.55
CA ILE A 66 4.29 -7.47 4.86
C ILE A 66 3.26 -6.58 5.55
N ASN A 67 2.12 -7.15 5.95
CA ASN A 67 1.15 -6.46 6.79
C ASN A 67 1.74 -6.26 8.19
N MET A 68 1.95 -4.99 8.57
CA MET A 68 2.60 -4.61 9.83
C MET A 68 1.67 -4.72 11.05
N GLU A 69 0.36 -4.86 10.83
CA GLU A 69 -0.65 -4.99 11.89
C GLU A 69 -0.96 -6.45 12.26
N ALA A 70 -0.49 -7.41 11.47
CA ALA A 70 -0.66 -8.85 11.75
C ALA A 70 0.22 -9.35 12.92
N ARG A 71 0.86 -8.44 13.66
CA ARG A 71 1.65 -8.71 14.86
C ARG A 71 1.14 -7.86 16.01
N ILE A 72 0.12 -8.36 16.71
CA ILE A 72 -0.10 -8.40 18.18
C ILE A 72 -1.30 -9.32 18.40
#